data_AF-A0A366CWD3-F1
#
_entry.id   AF-A0A366CWD3-F1
#
_cell.length_a   1.000
_cell.length_b   1.000
_cell.length_c   1.000
_cell.angle_alpha   90.00
_cell.angle_beta   90.00
_cell.angle_gamma   90.00
#
_symmetry.space_group_name_H-M   'P 1'
#
loop_
_entity.id
_entity.type
_entity.pdbx_description
1 polymer ?
#
loop_
_entity_poly.entity_id
_entity_poly.type
_entity_poly.pdbx_seq_one_letter_code
_entity_poly.pdbx_strand_id
1 'polypeptide(L)'
;MLYQSVKRHSASIRIIKFFTLIIGLTMSASTLNASGTTERSGGKVFNSFCVACHLHGVAGAPKLGNSADWLPRKEKGMPTLLKHAIEGLNAMPPKGMCSNCSDDEIQAAIQFMLDNS
;
A
#
# COMPACT_ATOMS: atom_id res chain seq x y z
N MET A 1 -22.17 -60.49 -17.33
CA MET A 1 -23.16 -59.88 -16.41
C MET A 1 -22.90 -58.37 -16.47
N LEU A 2 -23.59 -57.63 -17.34
CA LEU A 2 -24.89 -56.98 -17.04
C LEU A 2 -24.78 -56.14 -15.76
N TYR A 3 -25.18 -54.89 -15.66
CA TYR A 3 -25.76 -53.88 -16.52
C TYR A 3 -25.96 -52.70 -15.54
N GLN A 4 -25.98 -51.48 -16.06
CA GLN A 4 -26.23 -50.24 -15.32
C GLN A 4 -27.50 -50.30 -14.45
N SER A 5 -27.64 -49.35 -13.49
CA SER A 5 -28.90 -48.63 -13.15
C SER A 5 -29.26 -48.61 -11.67
N VAL A 6 -28.93 -47.49 -11.01
CA VAL A 6 -29.84 -46.80 -10.06
C VAL A 6 -29.72 -45.30 -10.39
N LYS A 7 -30.46 -44.81 -11.39
CA LYS A 7 -31.74 -44.08 -11.24
C LYS A 7 -31.64 -42.95 -10.19
N ARG A 8 -31.44 -41.71 -10.66
CA ARG A 8 -32.48 -40.71 -11.00
C ARG A 8 -32.99 -39.93 -9.78
N HIS A 9 -32.43 -38.72 -9.61
CA HIS A 9 -33.12 -37.49 -9.26
C HIS A 9 -32.43 -36.44 -10.15
N SER A 10 -32.88 -35.98 -11.32
CA SER A 10 -34.22 -35.66 -11.84
C SER A 10 -35.00 -34.65 -11.00
N ALA A 11 -34.39 -33.51 -10.74
CA ALA A 11 -35.12 -32.25 -10.61
C ALA A 11 -34.96 -31.46 -11.92
N SER A 12 -35.92 -31.68 -12.82
CA SER A 12 -36.25 -30.75 -13.90
C SER A 12 -36.49 -29.35 -13.34
N ILE A 13 -36.07 -28.31 -14.06
CA ILE A 13 -36.71 -26.99 -14.27
C ILE A 13 -35.65 -26.16 -15.02
N ARG A 14 -35.50 -26.30 -16.34
CA ARG A 14 -36.22 -25.52 -17.37
C ARG A 14 -36.38 -24.02 -17.03
N ILE A 15 -35.30 -23.24 -16.95
CA ILE A 15 -35.29 -21.83 -17.41
C ILE A 15 -33.87 -21.50 -17.93
N ILE A 16 -33.52 -22.04 -19.09
CA ILE A 16 -32.58 -21.39 -20.00
C ILE A 16 -33.48 -20.86 -21.11
N LYS A 17 -33.28 -19.59 -21.50
CA LYS A 17 -33.98 -18.81 -22.54
C LYS A 17 -35.23 -18.10 -22.04
N PHE A 18 -35.09 -16.79 -21.87
CA PHE A 18 -36.09 -15.70 -21.82
C PHE A 18 -35.75 -14.76 -20.66
N PHE A 19 -34.74 -13.90 -20.84
CA PHE A 19 -34.77 -12.50 -20.40
C PHE A 19 -33.48 -11.83 -20.88
N THR A 20 -33.40 -11.65 -22.19
CA THR A 20 -32.58 -10.61 -22.80
C THR A 20 -33.23 -9.28 -22.38
N LEU A 21 -32.78 -8.65 -21.29
CA LEU A 21 -33.19 -7.29 -20.96
C LEU A 21 -32.13 -6.57 -20.11
N ILE A 22 -31.30 -5.79 -20.82
CA ILE A 22 -30.55 -4.60 -20.41
C ILE A 22 -30.35 -4.31 -18.91
N ILE A 23 -29.09 -4.37 -18.46
CA ILE A 23 -28.42 -3.23 -17.81
C ILE A 23 -26.97 -3.23 -18.31
N GLY A 24 -26.63 -2.25 -19.15
CA GLY A 24 -25.27 -1.98 -19.56
C GLY A 24 -24.48 -1.46 -18.36
N LEU A 25 -23.69 -2.34 -17.74
CA LEU A 25 -22.64 -1.95 -16.80
C LEU A 25 -21.33 -1.96 -17.59
N THR A 26 -21.01 -0.84 -18.26
CA THR A 26 -19.66 -0.61 -18.76
C THR A 26 -18.75 -0.50 -17.55
N MET A 27 -18.03 -1.57 -17.24
CA MET A 27 -16.91 -1.52 -16.30
C MET A 27 -15.86 -0.60 -16.89
N SER A 28 -15.82 0.66 -16.47
CA SER A 28 -14.68 1.53 -16.71
C SER A 28 -13.48 0.91 -16.00
N ALA A 29 -12.61 0.26 -16.77
CA ALA A 29 -11.31 -0.18 -16.30
C ALA A 29 -10.48 1.07 -16.00
N SER A 30 -10.32 1.40 -14.72
CA SER A 30 -9.32 2.37 -14.28
C SER A 30 -7.96 1.80 -14.65
N THR A 31 -7.32 2.35 -15.68
CA THR A 31 -5.92 2.09 -15.97
C THR A 31 -5.10 2.56 -14.78
N LEU A 32 -4.71 1.64 -13.91
CA LEU A 32 -3.64 1.88 -12.94
C LEU A 32 -2.40 2.19 -13.75
N ASN A 33 -2.10 3.48 -13.90
CA ASN A 33 -0.87 3.94 -14.50
C ASN A 33 0.26 3.71 -13.49
N ALA A 34 0.69 2.47 -13.36
CA ALA A 34 1.96 2.15 -12.73
C ALA A 34 3.05 2.69 -13.66
N SER A 35 3.48 3.92 -13.42
CA SER A 35 4.69 4.47 -14.04
C SER A 35 5.84 3.58 -13.62
N GLY A 36 6.26 2.71 -14.55
CA GLY A 36 7.33 1.73 -14.36
C GLY A 36 8.71 2.34 -14.39
N THR A 37 8.99 3.31 -13.52
CA THR A 37 10.35 3.48 -13.01
C THR A 37 10.53 2.42 -11.91
N THR A 38 11.66 1.73 -11.88
CA THR A 38 11.97 0.77 -10.80
C THR A 38 12.29 1.54 -9.52
N GLU A 39 11.27 2.19 -8.94
CA GLU A 39 11.37 2.86 -7.64
C GLU A 39 11.70 1.83 -6.56
N ARG A 40 12.60 2.18 -5.65
CA ARG A 40 12.93 1.32 -4.51
C ARG A 40 11.72 1.24 -3.60
N SER A 41 11.46 0.04 -3.07
CA SER A 41 10.45 -0.13 -2.03
C SER A 41 10.77 0.73 -0.79
N GLY A 42 9.74 1.17 -0.07
CA GLY A 42 9.89 1.96 1.16
C GLY A 42 10.82 1.33 2.20
N GLY A 43 10.74 0.02 2.42
CA GLY A 43 11.64 -0.69 3.33
C GLY A 43 13.11 -0.65 2.90
N LYS A 44 13.40 -0.67 1.59
CA LYS A 44 14.77 -0.49 1.07
C LYS A 44 15.28 0.92 1.32
N VAL A 45 14.47 1.93 1.03
CA VAL A 45 14.82 3.33 1.30
C VAL A 45 15.05 3.56 2.80
N PHE A 46 14.15 3.03 3.64
CA PHE A 46 14.31 3.08 5.09
C PHE A 46 15.65 2.47 5.53
N ASN A 47 15.93 1.23 5.14
CA ASN A 47 17.14 0.52 5.53
C ASN A 47 18.43 1.18 5.00
N SER A 48 18.36 1.87 3.86
CA SER A 48 19.53 2.56 3.30
C SER A 48 19.82 3.92 3.94
N PHE A 49 18.79 4.68 4.32
CA PHE A 49 18.95 6.09 4.68
C PHE A 49 18.31 6.47 6.02
N CYS A 50 17.08 6.02 6.27
CA CYS A 50 16.29 6.48 7.42
C CYS A 50 16.68 5.74 8.71
N VAL A 51 17.14 4.49 8.60
CA VAL A 51 17.42 3.58 9.73
C VAL A 51 18.44 4.17 10.71
N ALA A 52 19.39 4.95 10.21
CA ALA A 52 20.45 5.56 11.01
C ALA A 52 19.89 6.39 12.18
N CYS A 53 18.75 7.05 11.98
CA CYS A 53 18.11 7.86 13.00
C CYS A 53 16.86 7.20 13.58
N HIS A 54 16.02 6.62 12.73
CA HIS A 54 14.69 6.13 13.13
C HIS A 54 14.70 4.76 13.81
N LEU A 55 15.80 3.99 13.78
CA LEU A 55 15.85 2.73 14.53
C LEU A 55 16.00 2.94 16.04
N HIS A 56 16.88 3.87 16.43
CA HIS A 56 17.22 4.11 17.84
C HIS A 56 16.72 5.45 18.39
N GLY A 57 16.12 6.28 17.53
CA GLY A 57 15.58 7.60 17.89
C GLY A 57 16.66 8.65 18.09
N VAL A 58 17.69 8.61 17.23
CA VAL A 58 18.81 9.57 17.28
C VAL A 58 18.27 10.99 17.16
N ALA A 59 18.80 11.90 17.98
CA ALA A 59 18.39 13.31 18.03
C ALA A 59 16.87 13.53 18.21
N GLY A 60 16.18 12.60 18.86
CA GLY A 60 14.73 12.67 19.08
C GLY A 60 13.89 12.25 17.88
N ALA A 61 14.47 11.55 16.90
CA ALA A 61 13.72 10.94 15.81
C ALA A 61 12.67 9.93 16.36
N PRO A 62 11.46 9.86 15.78
CA PRO A 62 10.47 8.86 16.18
C PRO A 62 11.00 7.46 15.88
N LYS A 63 10.96 6.57 16.88
CA LYS A 63 11.52 5.23 16.78
C LYS A 63 10.59 4.30 16.02
N LEU A 64 11.10 3.55 15.05
CA LEU A 64 10.36 2.47 14.41
C LEU A 64 9.85 1.49 15.47
N GLY A 65 8.58 1.09 15.40
CA GLY A 65 7.96 0.19 16.37
C GLY A 65 7.47 0.87 17.65
N ASN A 66 7.70 2.17 17.83
CA ASN A 66 7.19 2.90 18.99
C ASN A 66 5.88 3.63 18.65
N SER A 67 4.74 2.99 18.90
CA SER A 67 3.42 3.58 18.60
C SER A 67 3.19 4.94 19.27
N ALA A 68 3.75 5.18 20.46
CA ALA A 68 3.59 6.47 21.14
C ALA A 68 4.26 7.63 20.39
N ASP A 69 5.37 7.36 19.69
CA ASP A 69 6.01 8.36 18.83
C ASP A 69 5.17 8.62 17.57
N TRP A 70 4.55 7.58 17.01
CA TRP A 70 3.94 7.64 15.68
C TRP A 70 2.45 7.99 15.65
N LEU A 71 1.67 7.73 16.69
CA LEU A 71 0.26 8.09 16.78
C LEU A 71 0.00 9.58 16.47
N PRO A 72 0.61 10.57 17.18
CA PRO A 72 0.38 11.98 16.90
C PRO A 72 0.93 12.44 15.53
N ARG A 73 1.77 11.63 14.89
CA ARG A 73 2.29 11.89 13.54
C ARG A 73 1.32 11.38 12.48
N LYS A 74 0.73 10.20 12.71
CA LYS A 74 -0.31 9.59 11.87
C LYS A 74 -1.53 10.53 11.75
N GLU A 75 -1.91 11.20 12.83
CA GLU A 75 -3.00 12.20 12.85
C GLU A 75 -2.77 13.41 11.94
N LYS A 76 -1.50 13.75 11.63
CA LYS A 76 -1.19 14.84 10.69
C LYS A 76 -1.45 14.47 9.24
N GLY A 77 -1.53 13.17 8.94
CA GLY A 77 -1.73 12.64 7.60
C GLY A 77 -0.48 12.64 6.72
N MET A 78 -0.51 11.80 5.68
CA MET A 78 0.62 11.60 4.76
C MET A 78 1.14 12.88 4.10
N PRO A 79 0.31 13.83 3.61
CA PRO A 79 0.82 15.03 2.93
C PRO A 79 1.74 15.87 3.81
N THR A 80 1.40 16.03 5.09
CA THR A 80 2.22 16.78 6.04
C THR A 80 3.51 16.05 6.39
N LEU A 81 3.46 14.73 6.55
CA LEU A 81 4.65 13.92 6.82
C LEU A 81 5.62 13.97 5.64
N LEU A 82 5.11 13.82 4.42
CA LEU A 82 5.91 13.87 3.20
C LEU A 82 6.56 15.24 3.03
N LYS A 83 5.81 16.34 3.21
CA LYS A 83 6.35 17.70 3.17
C LYS A 83 7.55 17.86 4.11
N HIS A 84 7.38 17.50 5.38
CA HIS A 84 8.46 17.59 6.37
C HIS A 84 9.64 16.66 6.05
N ALA A 85 9.40 15.48 5.48
CA ALA A 85 10.46 14.58 5.09
C ALA A 85 11.27 15.11 3.90
N ILE A 86 10.61 15.75 2.92
CA ILE A 86 11.26 16.35 1.75
C ILE A 86 12.03 17.61 2.16
N GLU A 87 11.38 18.54 2.87
CA GLU A 87 11.96 19.84 3.24
C GLU A 87 12.95 19.75 4.41
N GLY A 88 12.86 18.68 5.22
CA GLY A 88 13.56 18.57 6.50
C GLY A 88 12.76 19.20 7.65
N LEU A 89 12.99 18.70 8.87
CA LEU A 89 12.33 19.21 10.07
C LEU A 89 13.20 18.95 11.31
N ASN A 90 13.45 19.99 12.10
CA ASN A 90 14.33 19.90 13.27
C ASN A 90 15.71 19.32 12.90
N ALA A 91 16.11 18.21 13.54
CA ALA A 91 17.36 17.51 13.24
C ALA A 91 17.29 16.57 12.02
N MET A 92 16.11 16.38 11.42
CA MET A 92 15.95 15.54 10.22
C MET A 92 16.35 16.35 8.97
N PRO A 93 17.39 15.93 8.23
CA PRO A 93 17.82 16.63 7.02
C PRO A 93 16.79 16.48 5.89
N PRO A 94 16.81 17.38 4.88
CA PRO A 94 15.99 17.25 3.68
C PRO A 94 16.11 15.87 3.03
N LYS A 95 14.97 15.30 2.62
CA LYS A 95 14.81 13.95 2.04
C LYS A 95 15.39 12.82 2.90
N GLY A 96 15.53 13.01 4.21
CA GLY A 96 16.04 11.99 5.13
C GLY A 96 17.42 11.45 4.73
N MET A 97 18.30 12.32 4.22
CA MET A 97 19.64 12.00 3.69
C MET A 97 19.65 11.27 2.34
N CYS A 98 18.49 10.99 1.73
CA CYS A 98 18.40 10.41 0.40
C CYS A 98 18.28 11.49 -0.68
N SER A 99 19.40 12.10 -1.07
CA SER A 99 19.42 13.16 -2.09
C SER A 99 18.87 12.69 -3.45
N ASN A 100 19.06 11.42 -3.79
CA ASN A 100 18.64 10.81 -5.05
C ASN A 100 17.29 10.07 -4.98
N CYS A 101 16.55 10.14 -3.88
CA CYS A 101 15.22 9.51 -3.81
C CYS A 101 14.20 10.31 -4.61
N SER A 102 13.25 9.65 -5.27
CA SER A 102 12.02 10.32 -5.72
C SER A 102 11.13 10.67 -4.52
N ASP A 103 10.17 11.57 -4.71
CA ASP A 103 9.19 11.89 -3.65
C ASP A 103 8.32 10.66 -3.34
N ASP A 104 8.05 9.81 -4.34
CA ASP A 104 7.34 8.54 -4.18
C ASP A 104 8.13 7.54 -3.32
N GLU A 105 9.45 7.46 -3.50
CA GLU A 105 10.34 6.65 -2.66
C GLU A 105 10.35 7.12 -1.20
N ILE A 106 10.35 8.45 -0.97
CA ILE A 106 10.25 9.01 0.37
C ILE A 106 8.87 8.71 0.97
N GLN A 107 7.79 8.90 0.21
CA GLN A 107 6.44 8.57 0.66
C GLN A 107 6.32 7.08 1.03
N ALA A 108 6.87 6.19 0.21
CA ALA A 108 6.89 4.76 0.49
C ALA A 108 7.68 4.43 1.77
N ALA A 109 8.80 5.13 2.03
CA ALA A 109 9.57 4.97 3.26
C ALA A 109 8.79 5.44 4.50
N ILE A 110 8.05 6.54 4.40
CA ILE A 110 7.15 7.02 5.46
C ILE A 110 6.07 5.98 5.74
N GLN A 111 5.43 5.46 4.69
CA GLN A 111 4.41 4.43 4.83
C GLN A 111 4.97 3.18 5.51
N PHE A 112 6.15 2.72 5.10
CA PHE A 112 6.83 1.61 5.76
C PHE A 112 7.02 1.86 7.26
N MET A 113 7.43 3.06 7.67
CA MET A 113 7.59 3.37 9.10
C MET A 113 6.25 3.41 9.85
N LEU A 114 5.19 3.94 9.22
CA LEU A 114 3.84 3.98 9.79
C LEU A 114 3.20 2.60 9.94
N ASP A 115 3.50 1.67 9.04
CA ASP A 115 2.98 0.30 9.07
C ASP A 115 3.71 -0.56 10.12
N ASN A 116 4.96 -0.20 10.43
CA ASN A 116 5.81 -0.91 11.39
C ASN A 116 5.87 -0.19 12.75
N SER A 117 4.96 0.75 13.04
CA SER A 117 4.89 1.50 14.31
C SER A 117 3.47 1.80 14.78
#